data_AF-A0A377LY50-F1
#
_entry.id   AF-A0A377LY50-F1
#
_cell.length_a   1.000
_cell.length_b   1.000
_cell.length_c   1.000
_cell.angle_alpha   90.00
_cell.angle_beta   90.00
_cell.angle_gamma   90.00
#
_symmetry.space_group_name_H-M   'P 1'
#
loop_
_entity.id
_entity.type
_entity.pdbx_description
1 polymer ?
#
loop_
_entity_poly.entity_id
_entity_poly.type
_entity_poly.pdbx_seq_one_letter_code
_entity_poly.pdbx_strand_id
1 'polypeptide(L)'
;MPLALPLMAGPGAISSTIVWGTRYHNWVHLIGFSVAIAIFALCCWGVFRMAPWLVRLLGQTGINVITRIMGLLLMALGIEFIVTGIKSIFPGLLH
;
A
#
# COMPACT_ATOMS: atom_id res chain seq x y z
N MET A 1 -11.52 -3.98 -2.28
CA MET A 1 -10.59 -5.12 -2.47
C MET A 1 -9.32 -4.75 -3.24
N PRO A 2 -9.31 -4.02 -4.38
CA PRO A 2 -8.06 -3.66 -5.06
C PRO A 2 -7.21 -2.60 -4.33
N LEU A 3 -7.77 -1.83 -3.38
CA LEU A 3 -7.02 -0.82 -2.62
C LEU A 3 -6.22 -1.32 -1.42
N ALA A 4 -6.54 -2.50 -0.91
CA ALA A 4 -5.79 -3.04 0.22
C ALA A 4 -4.32 -3.25 -0.16
N LEU A 5 -4.07 -3.67 -1.41
CA LEU A 5 -2.74 -3.86 -1.98
C LEU A 5 -1.91 -2.56 -2.05
N PRO A 6 -2.37 -1.46 -2.66
CA PRO A 6 -1.62 -0.20 -2.69
C PRO A 6 -1.56 0.52 -1.34
N LEU A 7 -2.51 0.31 -0.42
CA LEU A 7 -2.41 0.85 0.95
C LEU A 7 -1.41 0.07 1.81
N MET A 8 -1.39 -1.26 1.72
CA MET A 8 -0.40 -2.09 2.44
C MET A 8 1.01 -1.94 1.86
N ALA A 9 1.14 -1.88 0.54
CA ALA A 9 2.37 -1.58 -0.15
C ALA A 9 2.30 -0.14 -0.65
N GLY A 10 2.41 0.84 0.25
CA GLY A 10 2.40 2.26 -0.13
C GLY A 10 3.38 2.55 -1.28
N PRO A 11 3.11 3.54 -2.14
CA PRO A 11 3.98 3.86 -3.29
C PRO A 11 5.43 4.15 -2.87
N GLY A 12 5.66 4.68 -1.66
CA GLY A 12 7.00 4.85 -1.09
C GLY A 12 7.70 3.54 -0.70
N ALA A 13 6.97 2.52 -0.25
CA ALA A 13 7.51 1.19 0.02
C ALA A 13 7.86 0.45 -1.28
N ILE A 14 7.03 0.64 -2.32
CA ILE A 14 7.29 0.12 -3.68
C ILE A 14 8.52 0.81 -4.28
N SER A 15 8.60 2.14 -4.22
CA SER A 15 9.77 2.90 -4.72
C SER A 15 11.06 2.51 -3.99
N SER A 16 11.00 2.35 -2.66
CA SER A 16 12.17 1.95 -1.85
C SER A 16 12.66 0.54 -2.21
N THR A 17 11.75 -0.42 -2.38
CA THR A 17 12.14 -1.79 -2.78
C THR A 17 12.70 -1.84 -4.20
N ILE A 18 12.20 -1.04 -5.15
CA ILE A 18 12.75 -0.92 -6.50
C ILE A 18 14.17 -0.32 -6.48
N VAL A 19 14.38 0.79 -5.76
CA VAL A 19 15.69 1.46 -5.63
C VAL A 19 16.72 0.55 -4.95
N TRP A 20 16.33 -0.15 -3.90
CA TRP A 20 17.20 -1.11 -3.22
C TRP A 20 17.50 -2.33 -4.11
N GLY A 21 16.54 -2.77 -4.92
CA GLY A 21 16.72 -3.85 -5.89
C GLY A 21 17.65 -3.51 -7.05
N THR A 22 17.73 -2.24 -7.47
CA THR A 22 18.64 -1.82 -8.56
C THR A 22 20.09 -1.62 -8.11
N ARG A 23 20.36 -1.56 -6.80
CA ARG A 23 21.65 -1.11 -6.27
C ARG A 23 22.65 -2.22 -5.94
N TYR A 24 22.27 -3.50 -5.81
CA TYR A 24 23.20 -4.52 -5.28
C TYR A 24 23.06 -5.92 -5.92
N HIS A 25 24.01 -6.28 -6.78
CA HIS A 25 24.19 -7.62 -7.38
C HIS A 25 24.92 -8.63 -6.46
N ASN A 26 24.88 -8.45 -5.14
CA ASN A 26 25.63 -9.30 -4.20
C ASN A 26 24.73 -10.38 -3.56
N TRP A 27 25.21 -11.63 -3.52
CA TRP A 27 24.50 -12.81 -2.98
C TRP A 27 23.96 -12.62 -1.54
N VAL A 28 24.62 -11.78 -0.74
CA VAL A 28 24.21 -11.44 0.64
C VAL A 28 22.88 -10.65 0.68
N HIS A 29 22.60 -9.81 -0.32
CA HIS A 29 21.36 -9.05 -0.41
C HIS A 29 20.16 -9.93 -0.79
N LEU A 30 20.38 -10.97 -1.61
CA LEU A 30 19.34 -11.94 -1.99
C LEU A 30 18.81 -12.68 -0.75
N ILE A 31 19.71 -13.07 0.16
CA ILE A 31 19.36 -13.71 1.43
C ILE A 31 18.62 -12.71 2.33
N GLY A 32 19.11 -11.46 2.43
CA GLY A 32 18.43 -10.41 3.19
C GLY A 32 17.01 -10.11 2.70
N PHE A 33 16.82 -10.07 1.38
CA PHE A 33 15.50 -9.86 0.75
C PHE A 33 14.56 -11.05 1.01
N SER A 34 15.08 -12.28 0.94
CA SER A 34 14.32 -13.48 1.25
C SER A 34 13.86 -13.53 2.72
N VAL A 35 14.72 -13.10 3.65
CA VAL A 35 14.38 -12.99 5.08
C VAL A 35 13.36 -11.88 5.32
N ALA A 36 13.51 -10.73 4.66
CA ALA A 36 12.54 -9.64 4.76
C ALA A 36 11.15 -10.07 4.24
N ILE A 37 11.09 -10.77 3.11
CA ILE A 37 9.86 -11.36 2.57
C ILE A 37 9.28 -12.39 3.53
N ALA A 38 10.12 -13.27 4.09
CA ALA A 38 9.67 -14.27 5.06
C ALA A 38 9.07 -13.63 6.31
N ILE A 39 9.69 -12.58 6.85
CA ILE A 39 9.17 -11.82 8.00
C ILE A 39 7.85 -11.13 7.63
N PHE A 40 7.75 -10.52 6.45
CA PHE A 40 6.52 -9.90 5.98
C PHE A 40 5.39 -10.93 5.82
N ALA A 41 5.70 -12.09 5.25
CA ALA A 41 4.75 -13.19 5.10
C ALA A 41 4.27 -13.70 6.46
N LEU A 42 5.17 -13.82 7.44
CA LEU A 42 4.86 -14.26 8.79
C LEU A 42 3.99 -13.23 9.54
N CYS A 43 4.28 -11.94 9.36
CA CYS A 43 3.47 -10.85 9.88
C CYS A 43 2.06 -10.84 9.26
N CYS A 44 1.97 -10.94 7.92
CA CYS A 44 0.70 -11.07 7.20
C CYS A 44 -0.09 -12.29 7.68
N TRP A 45 0.57 -13.42 7.91
CA TRP A 45 -0.07 -14.62 8.44
C TRP A 45 -0.66 -14.40 9.84
N GLY A 46 0.06 -13.72 10.72
CA GLY A 46 -0.44 -13.33 12.05
C GLY A 46 -1.67 -12.42 11.97
N VAL A 47 -1.62 -11.41 11.11
CA VAL A 47 -2.74 -10.47 10.88
C VAL A 47 -3.95 -11.19 10.30
N PHE A 48 -3.76 -12.06 9.31
CA PHE A 48 -4.85 -12.87 8.73
C PHE A 48 -5.49 -13.82 9.75
N ARG A 49 -4.71 -14.35 10.69
CA ARG A 49 -5.24 -15.19 11.77
C ARG A 49 -6.08 -14.38 12.77
N MET A 50 -5.76 -13.11 13.00
CA MET A 50 -6.58 -12.20 13.85
C MET A 50 -7.75 -11.54 13.09
N ALA A 51 -7.74 -11.54 11.76
CA ALA A 51 -8.80 -10.97 10.93
C ALA A 51 -10.23 -11.47 11.26
N PRO A 52 -10.51 -12.78 11.45
CA PRO A 52 -11.86 -13.23 11.81
C PRO A 52 -12.31 -12.72 13.20
N TRP A 53 -11.36 -12.44 14.10
CA TRP A 53 -11.65 -11.86 15.41
C TRP A 53 -12.00 -10.38 15.30
N LEU A 54 -11.26 -9.66 14.45
CA LEU A 54 -11.51 -8.25 14.14
C LEU A 54 -12.88 -8.05 13.46
N VAL A 55 -13.23 -8.92 12.50
CA VAL A 55 -14.53 -8.88 11.81
C VAL A 55 -15.70 -9.07 12.78
N ARG A 56 -15.55 -9.93 13.80
CA ARG A 56 -16.57 -10.10 14.84
C ARG A 56 -16.68 -8.89 15.76
N LEU A 57 -15.58 -8.22 16.06
CA LEU A 57 -15.55 -7.03 16.92
C LEU A 57 -16.20 -5.81 16.24
N LEU A 58 -16.04 -5.65 14.92
CA LEU A 58 -16.59 -4.51 14.17
C LEU A 58 -18.09 -4.63 13.87
N GLY A 59 -18.64 -5.85 13.87
CA GLY A 59 -20.04 -6.10 13.55
C GLY A 59 -20.47 -5.62 12.15
N GLN A 60 -21.77 -5.74 11.84
CA GLN A 60 -22.28 -5.32 10.52
C GLN A 60 -22.22 -3.80 10.31
N THR A 61 -22.44 -3.01 11.36
CA THR A 61 -22.43 -1.54 11.29
C THR A 61 -21.03 -1.00 11.01
N GLY A 62 -19.99 -1.55 11.66
CA GLY A 62 -18.61 -1.12 11.46
C GLY A 62 -18.10 -1.41 10.04
N ILE A 63 -18.48 -2.55 9.46
CA ILE A 63 -18.13 -2.90 8.08
C ILE A 63 -18.74 -1.91 7.07
N ASN A 64 -19.99 -1.49 7.29
CA ASN A 64 -20.65 -0.53 6.41
C ASN A 64 -19.96 0.85 6.46
N VAL A 65 -19.55 1.29 7.65
CA VAL A 65 -18.80 2.55 7.84
C VAL A 65 -17.44 2.47 7.15
N ILE A 66 -16.68 1.39 7.33
CA ILE A 66 -15.37 1.21 6.67
C ILE A 66 -15.52 1.23 5.16
N THR A 67 -16.53 0.56 4.62
CA THR A 67 -16.77 0.52 3.18
C THR A 67 -17.02 1.93 2.63
N ARG A 68 -17.79 2.75 3.37
CA ARG A 68 -18.02 4.14 3.01
C ARG A 68 -16.73 4.97 3.03
N ILE A 69 -15.91 4.82 4.07
CA ILE A 69 -14.63 5.52 4.20
C ILE A 69 -13.66 5.11 3.08
N MET A 70 -13.55 3.82 2.78
CA MET A 70 -12.73 3.34 1.66
C MET A 70 -13.16 3.95 0.33
N GLY A 71 -14.46 4.10 0.10
CA GLY A 71 -15.01 4.79 -1.08
C GLY A 71 -14.65 6.28 -1.13
N LEU A 72 -14.65 6.97 0.02
CA LEU A 72 -14.22 8.37 0.10
C LEU A 72 -12.70 8.53 -0.12
N LEU A 73 -11.88 7.66 0.46
CA LEU A 73 -10.43 7.64 0.25
C LEU A 73 -10.07 7.38 -1.21
N LEU A 74 -10.77 6.46 -1.86
CA LEU A 74 -10.68 6.19 -3.29
C LEU A 74 -10.90 7.44 -4.13
N MET A 75 -11.96 8.20 -3.85
CA MET A 75 -12.26 9.45 -4.54
C MET A 75 -11.14 10.47 -4.32
N ALA A 76 -10.68 10.62 -3.07
CA ALA A 76 -9.61 11.54 -2.73
C ALA A 76 -8.31 11.21 -3.48
N LEU A 77 -7.90 9.94 -3.48
CA LEU A 77 -6.73 9.47 -4.25
C LEU A 77 -6.90 9.70 -5.75
N GLY A 78 -8.10 9.47 -6.29
CA GLY A 78 -8.40 9.76 -7.70
C GLY A 78 -8.20 11.23 -8.04
N ILE A 79 -8.71 12.14 -7.20
CA ILE A 79 -8.53 13.59 -7.35
C ILE A 79 -7.06 13.96 -7.23
N GLU A 80 -6.34 13.39 -6.27
CA GLU A 80 -4.91 13.60 -6.08
C GLU A 80 -4.10 13.21 -7.33
N PHE A 81 -4.41 12.06 -7.94
CA PHE A 81 -3.79 11.64 -9.20
C PHE A 81 -4.13 12.57 -10.37
N ILE A 82 -5.38 13.03 -10.48
CA ILE A 82 -5.80 13.99 -11.51
C ILE A 82 -5.03 15.31 -11.35
N VAL A 83 -4.97 15.86 -10.14
CA VAL A 83 -4.24 17.11 -9.84
C VAL A 83 -2.75 16.94 -10.14
N THR A 84 -2.15 15.83 -9.71
CA THR A 84 -0.73 15.54 -9.96
C THR A 84 -0.45 15.38 -11.46
N GLY A 85 -1.33 14.69 -12.19
CA GLY A 85 -1.24 14.54 -13.64
C GLY A 85 -1.33 15.88 -14.37
N ILE A 86 -2.30 16.73 -14.01
CA ILE A 86 -2.46 18.07 -14.62
C ILE A 86 -1.22 18.95 -14.33
N LYS A 87 -0.73 18.96 -13.08
CA LYS A 87 0.51 19.69 -12.72
C LYS A 87 1.71 19.22 -13.53
N SER A 88 1.83 17.92 -13.79
CA SER A 88 2.93 17.36 -14.58
C SER A 88 2.82 17.68 -16.07
N ILE A 89 1.61 17.90 -16.61
CA ILE A 89 1.37 18.20 -18.03
C ILE A 89 1.53 19.70 -18.32
N PHE A 90 1.26 20.58 -17.35
CA PHE A 90 1.48 22.03 -17.44
C PHE A 90 2.62 22.51 -16.52
N PRO A 91 3.89 22.08 -16.73
CA PRO A 91 5.03 22.60 -15.98
C PRO A 91 5.41 24.03 -16.40
N GLY A 92 4.76 24.62 -17.40
CA GLY A 92 5.14 25.89 -18.05
C GLY A 92 4.21 27.10 -17.83
N LEU A 93 3.19 27.03 -16.96
CA LEU A 93 2.32 28.20 -16.66
C LEU A 93 2.59 28.83 -15.28
N LEU A 94 3.56 28.29 -14.53
CA LEU A 94 4.00 28.80 -13.23
C LEU A 94 5.52 29.06 -13.22
N HIS A 95 5.97 29.84 -14.20
CA HIS A 95 7.11 30.73 -14.01
C HIS A 95 6.58 32.17 -14.02
#